data_AF-A0A6A6LPP0-F1
#
_entry.id   AF-A0A6A6LPP0-F1
#
_cell.length_a   1.000
_cell.length_b   1.000
_cell.length_c   1.000
_cell.angle_alpha   90.00
_cell.angle_beta   90.00
_cell.angle_gamma   90.00
#
_symmetry.space_group_name_H-M   'P 1'
#
loop_
_entity.id
_entity.type
_entity.pdbx_description
1 polymer ?
#
loop_
_entity_poly.entity_id
_entity_poly.type
_entity_poly.pdbx_seq_one_letter_code
_entity_poly.pdbx_strand_id
1 'polypeptide(L)'
;MVAKWLGFKTPVFTERSAIRAYANFNSVHGYNRKFLQFFGNGFRSDKRLEENPAKLKQFVLNKLENAADQHLRAVVEATELDNIVSSPLRFRHPWELIWGNMSKGNVCVAGDALHPMTPDIGQGGCAALEDGVVLGRRLAEALKKQVIVANEEKDKEEFKRIEIGLKNYASQRRWRSF
;
A
#
# COMPACT_ATOMS: atom_id res chain seq x y z
N MET A 1 14.12 -5.16 -1.16
CA MET A 1 15.45 -5.35 -1.76
C MET A 1 15.96 -4.12 -2.52
N VAL A 2 15.13 -3.15 -2.97
CA VAL A 2 15.61 -1.82 -3.43
C VAL A 2 15.51 -0.74 -2.34
N ALA A 3 14.36 -0.60 -1.67
CA ALA A 3 14.20 0.37 -0.57
C ALA A 3 15.26 0.22 0.53
N LYS A 4 15.56 -1.03 0.92
CA LYS A 4 16.65 -1.34 1.87
C LYS A 4 18.02 -0.91 1.34
N TRP A 5 18.29 -1.08 0.04
CA TRP A 5 19.55 -0.62 -0.59
C TRP A 5 19.67 0.90 -0.62
N LEU A 6 18.55 1.61 -0.71
CA LEU A 6 18.46 3.07 -0.57
C LEU A 6 18.58 3.56 0.89
N GLY A 7 18.65 2.66 1.87
CA GLY A 7 18.82 2.99 3.29
C GLY A 7 17.52 3.07 4.09
N PHE A 8 16.36 2.75 3.50
CA PHE A 8 15.10 2.68 4.25
C PHE A 8 15.08 1.52 5.24
N LYS A 9 14.53 1.77 6.43
CA LYS A 9 14.32 0.71 7.44
C LYS A 9 13.17 -0.21 7.03
N THR A 10 13.07 -1.36 7.68
CA THR A 10 11.89 -2.22 7.52
C THR A 10 10.66 -1.52 8.09
N PRO A 11 9.51 -1.52 7.39
CA PRO A 11 8.27 -0.92 7.89
C PRO A 11 7.87 -1.46 9.28
N VAL A 12 7.48 -0.55 10.16
CA VAL A 12 7.17 -0.80 11.57
C VAL A 12 5.81 -1.46 11.68
N PHE A 13 5.71 -2.51 12.48
CA PHE A 13 4.43 -3.16 12.78
C PHE A 13 3.65 -2.31 13.77
N THR A 14 2.36 -2.10 13.49
CA THR A 14 1.50 -1.20 14.29
C THR A 14 0.78 -1.90 15.44
N GLU A 15 1.07 -3.17 15.70
CA GLU A 15 0.29 -4.03 16.62
C GLU A 15 -1.16 -4.25 16.18
N ARG A 16 -1.52 -3.76 14.99
CA ARG A 16 -2.84 -3.95 14.37
C ARG A 16 -2.73 -4.91 13.20
N SER A 17 -3.81 -5.62 12.90
CA SER A 17 -3.95 -6.39 11.67
C SER A 17 -5.29 -6.07 11.00
N ALA A 18 -5.35 -6.20 9.69
CA ALA A 18 -6.58 -6.15 8.94
C ALA A 18 -7.03 -7.57 8.59
N ILE A 19 -8.29 -7.89 8.85
CA ILE A 19 -8.93 -9.11 8.37
C ILE A 19 -9.68 -8.74 7.10
N ARG A 20 -9.37 -9.45 6.01
CA ARG A 20 -10.05 -9.31 4.72
C ARG A 20 -10.74 -10.62 4.39
N ALA A 21 -11.95 -10.52 3.86
CA ALA A 21 -12.78 -11.64 3.50
C ALA A 21 -13.64 -11.31 2.28
N TYR A 22 -14.02 -12.33 1.52
CA TYR A 22 -15.05 -12.21 0.49
C TYR A 22 -15.93 -13.46 0.48
N ALA A 23 -17.21 -13.26 0.14
CA ALA A 23 -18.18 -14.34 -0.02
C ALA A 23 -18.62 -14.40 -1.47
N ASN A 24 -18.69 -15.63 -2.01
CA ASN A 24 -19.21 -15.88 -3.34
C ASN A 24 -20.67 -16.32 -3.23
N PHE A 25 -21.54 -15.70 -4.02
CA PHE A 25 -22.94 -16.08 -4.13
C PHE A 25 -23.20 -16.58 -5.55
N ASN A 26 -23.60 -17.84 -5.69
CA ASN A 26 -23.89 -18.46 -6.99
C ASN A 26 -25.22 -17.99 -7.61
N SER A 27 -25.98 -17.18 -6.88
CA SER A 27 -27.23 -16.54 -7.30
C SER A 27 -27.23 -15.07 -6.88
N VAL A 28 -28.20 -14.29 -7.37
CA VAL A 28 -28.35 -12.88 -7.00
C VAL A 28 -28.48 -12.76 -5.48
N HIS A 29 -27.51 -12.11 -4.84
CA HIS A 29 -27.39 -12.02 -3.38
C HIS A 29 -28.38 -11.05 -2.72
N GLY A 30 -29.16 -10.28 -3.50
CA GLY A 30 -30.18 -9.36 -2.98
C GLY A 30 -29.67 -8.11 -2.26
N TYR A 31 -28.37 -8.02 -1.94
CA TYR A 31 -27.77 -6.82 -1.35
C TYR A 31 -27.72 -5.63 -2.32
N ASN A 32 -28.10 -4.46 -1.83
CA ASN A 32 -27.90 -3.19 -2.53
C ASN A 32 -26.41 -2.83 -2.59
N ARG A 33 -26.02 -1.99 -3.56
CA ARG A 33 -24.67 -1.39 -3.63
C ARG A 33 -24.50 -0.36 -2.52
N LYS A 34 -24.25 -0.82 -1.30
CA LYS A 34 -24.06 0.01 -0.11
C LYS A 34 -22.67 -0.22 0.46
N PHE A 35 -22.06 0.87 0.92
CA PHE A 35 -20.88 0.81 1.77
C PHE A 35 -21.32 1.02 3.21
N LEU A 36 -20.98 0.08 4.10
CA LEU A 36 -21.33 0.14 5.52
C LEU A 36 -20.02 0.18 6.32
N GLN A 37 -19.92 1.14 7.24
CA GLN A 37 -18.78 1.28 8.14
C GLN A 37 -19.26 1.21 9.58
N PHE A 38 -18.66 0.29 10.34
CA PHE A 38 -18.97 0.09 11.76
C PHE A 38 -17.78 0.53 12.59
N PHE A 39 -18.06 1.28 13.64
CA PHE A 39 -17.07 1.65 14.64
C PHE A 39 -17.32 0.82 15.89
N GLY A 40 -16.26 0.18 16.39
CA GLY A 40 -16.32 -0.64 17.59
C GLY A 40 -15.10 -0.44 18.44
N ASN A 41 -15.15 -0.95 19.67
CA ASN A 41 -14.00 -0.92 20.57
C ASN A 41 -12.91 -1.84 20.00
N GLY A 42 -11.75 -1.24 19.68
CA GLY A 42 -10.58 -1.99 19.21
C GLY A 42 -10.20 -3.08 20.21
N PHE A 43 -9.84 -4.25 19.70
CA PHE A 43 -9.38 -5.36 20.53
C PHE A 43 -7.85 -5.46 20.46
N ARG A 44 -7.19 -5.41 21.61
CA ARG A 44 -5.77 -5.73 21.73
C ARG A 44 -5.64 -7.21 22.05
N SER A 45 -4.91 -7.94 21.21
CA SER A 45 -4.49 -9.31 21.47
C SER A 45 -2.98 -9.35 21.49
N ASP A 46 -2.37 -9.92 22.53
CA ASP A 46 -0.90 -10.08 22.63
C ASP A 46 -0.33 -11.06 21.60
N LYS A 47 -1.19 -11.78 20.88
CA LYS A 47 -0.78 -12.69 19.82
C LYS A 47 -1.07 -12.04 18.47
N ARG A 48 -0.15 -12.22 17.51
CA ARG A 48 -0.49 -12.10 16.08
C ARG A 48 -1.81 -12.85 15.88
N LEU A 49 -2.78 -12.17 15.27
CA LEU A 49 -4.09 -12.75 14.98
C LEU A 49 -3.90 -14.15 14.39
N GLU A 50 -4.57 -15.12 15.01
CA GLU A 50 -4.29 -16.53 14.80
C GLU A 50 -4.40 -16.91 13.33
N GLU A 51 -3.40 -17.60 12.78
CA GLU A 51 -3.33 -17.95 11.35
C GLU A 51 -4.41 -18.97 10.94
N ASN A 52 -5.14 -19.52 11.91
CA ASN A 52 -6.24 -20.45 11.65
C ASN A 52 -7.48 -19.69 11.13
N PRO A 53 -7.89 -19.91 9.87
CA PRO A 53 -9.00 -19.17 9.27
C PRO A 53 -10.34 -19.37 9.99
N ALA A 54 -10.59 -20.54 10.58
CA ALA A 54 -11.80 -20.80 11.34
C ALA A 54 -11.86 -19.93 12.61
N LYS A 55 -10.74 -19.76 13.31
CA LYS A 55 -10.65 -18.86 14.47
C LYS A 55 -10.81 -17.39 14.07
N LEU A 56 -10.26 -16.97 12.93
CA LEU A 56 -10.48 -15.62 12.40
C LEU A 56 -11.96 -15.37 12.10
N LYS A 57 -12.61 -16.33 11.43
CA LYS A 57 -14.04 -16.24 11.11
C LYS A 57 -14.90 -16.14 12.38
N GLN A 58 -14.65 -17.00 13.37
CA GLN A 58 -15.34 -16.94 14.66
C GLN A 58 -15.07 -15.62 15.40
N PHE A 59 -13.83 -15.14 15.39
CA PHE A 59 -13.49 -13.84 15.98
C PHE A 59 -14.30 -12.69 15.36
N VAL A 60 -14.43 -12.66 14.03
CA VAL A 60 -15.23 -11.64 13.32
C VAL A 60 -16.72 -11.78 13.67
N LEU A 61 -17.26 -13.01 13.68
CA LEU A 61 -18.67 -13.26 14.03
C LEU A 61 -19.00 -12.78 15.44
N ASN A 62 -18.15 -13.09 16.43
CA ASN A 62 -18.34 -12.63 17.81
C ASN A 62 -18.30 -11.11 17.93
N LYS A 63 -17.54 -10.41 17.08
CA LYS A 63 -17.53 -8.94 17.03
C LYS A 63 -18.78 -8.37 16.39
N LEU A 64 -19.42 -9.12 15.49
CA LEU A 64 -20.68 -8.75 14.85
C LEU A 64 -21.91 -9.07 15.70
N GLU A 65 -21.80 -9.84 16.79
CA GLU A 65 -22.94 -10.10 17.70
C GLU A 65 -23.55 -8.80 18.29
N ASN A 66 -22.73 -7.75 18.43
CA ASN A 66 -23.19 -6.43 18.87
C ASN A 66 -23.65 -5.51 17.71
N ALA A 67 -23.49 -5.93 16.46
CA ALA A 67 -23.91 -5.18 15.29
C ALA A 67 -25.31 -5.62 14.87
N ALA A 68 -26.26 -4.68 14.78
CA ALA A 68 -27.67 -4.95 14.50
C ALA A 68 -27.97 -5.42 13.05
N ASP A 69 -26.97 -5.87 12.29
CA ASP A 69 -27.11 -6.17 10.87
C ASP A 69 -26.91 -7.68 10.57
N GLN A 70 -28.04 -8.39 10.49
CA GLN A 70 -28.09 -9.81 10.14
C GLN A 70 -27.51 -10.09 8.74
N HIS A 71 -27.52 -9.12 7.82
CA HIS A 71 -26.99 -9.31 6.47
C HIS A 71 -25.46 -9.42 6.48
N LEU A 72 -24.77 -8.64 7.32
CA LEU A 72 -23.31 -8.72 7.45
C LEU A 72 -22.88 -10.04 8.06
N ARG A 73 -23.63 -10.50 9.08
CA ARG A 73 -23.41 -11.81 9.66
C ARG A 73 -23.52 -12.90 8.61
N ALA A 74 -24.57 -12.88 7.78
CA ALA A 74 -24.75 -13.83 6.69
C ALA A 74 -23.60 -13.82 5.68
N VAL A 75 -23.06 -12.64 5.33
CA VAL A 75 -21.88 -12.53 4.44
C VAL A 75 -20.64 -13.16 5.06
N VAL A 76 -20.39 -12.92 6.36
CA VAL A 76 -19.26 -13.54 7.06
C VAL A 76 -19.48 -15.06 7.19
N GLU A 77 -20.69 -15.52 7.50
CA GLU A 77 -21.04 -16.94 7.55
C GLU A 77 -20.86 -17.64 6.19
N ALA A 78 -21.17 -16.98 5.08
CA ALA A 78 -20.98 -17.48 3.73
C ALA A 78 -19.51 -17.43 3.24
N THR A 79 -18.63 -16.71 3.93
CA THR A 79 -17.20 -16.66 3.58
C THR A 79 -16.54 -18.02 3.84
N GLU A 80 -15.98 -18.65 2.80
CA GLU A 80 -15.20 -19.88 2.93
C GLU A 80 -13.90 -19.64 3.71
N LEU A 81 -13.36 -20.67 4.36
CA LEU A 81 -12.16 -20.54 5.18
C LEU A 81 -10.92 -20.12 4.37
N ASP A 82 -10.84 -20.51 3.09
CA ASP A 82 -9.74 -20.12 2.21
C ASP A 82 -9.88 -18.66 1.70
N ASN A 83 -11.05 -18.04 1.94
CA ASN A 83 -11.38 -16.69 1.48
C ASN A 83 -11.28 -15.64 2.59
N ILE A 84 -10.80 -16.01 3.78
CA ILE A 84 -10.53 -15.08 4.89
C ILE A 84 -9.04 -15.07 5.24
N VAL A 85 -8.46 -13.87 5.36
CA VAL A 85 -7.04 -13.69 5.66
C VAL A 85 -6.83 -12.56 6.64
N SER A 86 -5.86 -12.73 7.55
CA SER A 86 -5.35 -11.66 8.41
C SER A 86 -4.00 -11.17 7.89
N SER A 87 -3.81 -9.86 7.83
CA SER A 87 -2.55 -9.25 7.40
C SER A 87 -2.07 -8.22 8.44
N PRO A 88 -0.82 -8.32 8.93
CA PRO A 88 -0.29 -7.35 9.90
C PRO A 88 -0.14 -5.98 9.24
N LEU A 89 -0.66 -4.94 9.90
CA LEU A 89 -0.58 -3.57 9.43
C LEU A 89 0.78 -2.98 9.77
N ARG A 90 1.49 -2.53 8.74
CA ARG A 90 2.79 -1.89 8.85
C ARG A 90 2.78 -0.51 8.22
N PHE A 91 3.69 0.34 8.68
CA PHE A 91 3.87 1.68 8.13
C PHE A 91 5.34 2.09 8.14
N ARG A 92 5.67 3.10 7.34
CA ARG A 92 6.94 3.80 7.41
C ARG A 92 6.72 5.15 8.08
N HIS A 93 7.61 5.50 8.99
CA HIS A 93 7.52 6.79 9.65
C HIS A 93 7.82 7.95 8.69
N PRO A 94 7.11 9.10 8.80
CA PRO A 94 7.30 10.24 7.91
C PRO A 94 8.74 10.78 7.86
N TRP A 95 9.47 10.74 8.98
CA TRP A 95 10.87 11.19 9.01
C TRP A 95 11.80 10.36 8.14
N GLU A 96 11.52 9.07 7.94
CA GLU A 96 12.28 8.25 7.00
C GLU A 96 12.11 8.72 5.57
N LEU A 97 10.97 9.33 5.21
CA LEU A 97 10.73 9.88 3.88
C LEU A 97 11.36 11.28 3.72
N ILE A 98 11.23 12.11 4.75
CA ILE A 98 11.76 13.48 4.74
C ILE A 98 13.29 13.49 4.65
N TRP A 99 13.95 12.63 5.42
CA TRP A 99 15.42 12.56 5.47
C TRP A 99 16.02 11.39 4.71
N GLY A 100 15.20 10.47 4.19
CA GLY A 100 15.67 9.33 3.42
C GLY A 100 16.00 9.64 1.96
N ASN A 101 16.77 8.73 1.36
CA ASN A 101 17.08 8.73 -0.06
C ASN A 101 16.02 7.94 -0.82
N MET A 102 15.19 8.63 -1.61
CA MET A 102 14.15 8.00 -2.44
C MET A 102 14.68 7.53 -3.80
N SER A 103 15.85 8.02 -4.21
CA SER A 103 16.51 7.69 -5.47
C SER A 103 18.03 7.71 -5.33
N LYS A 104 18.72 6.86 -6.10
CA LYS A 104 20.19 6.83 -6.24
C LYS A 104 20.55 6.34 -7.64
N GLY A 105 21.29 7.14 -8.41
CA GLY A 105 21.51 6.89 -9.83
C GLY A 105 20.16 6.80 -10.57
N ASN A 106 20.02 5.83 -11.47
CA ASN A 106 18.79 5.58 -12.23
C ASN A 106 17.81 4.62 -11.51
N VAL A 107 17.84 4.60 -10.17
CA VAL A 107 16.94 3.78 -9.35
C VAL A 107 16.17 4.66 -8.39
N CYS A 108 14.86 4.47 -8.30
CA CYS A 108 14.00 5.09 -7.30
C CYS A 108 12.97 4.09 -6.75
N VAL A 109 12.28 4.46 -5.67
CA VAL A 109 11.15 3.71 -5.11
C VAL A 109 9.88 4.55 -5.11
N ALA A 110 8.74 3.88 -5.25
CA ALA A 110 7.39 4.45 -5.28
C ALA A 110 6.40 3.49 -4.60
N GLY A 111 5.18 3.96 -4.32
CA GLY A 111 4.12 3.16 -3.68
C GLY A 111 4.55 2.58 -2.33
N ASP A 112 4.08 1.38 -2.00
CA ASP A 112 4.38 0.70 -0.73
C ASP A 112 5.88 0.43 -0.48
N ALA A 113 6.73 0.46 -1.51
CA ALA A 113 8.18 0.37 -1.32
C ALA A 113 8.75 1.66 -0.69
N LEU A 114 8.16 2.80 -1.06
CA LEU A 114 8.49 4.12 -0.57
C LEU A 114 7.72 4.41 0.72
N HIS A 115 6.38 4.40 0.68
CA HIS A 115 5.50 4.91 1.72
C HIS A 115 4.41 3.91 2.15
N PRO A 116 4.79 2.72 2.65
CA PRO A 116 3.80 1.81 3.20
C PRO A 116 3.07 2.51 4.35
N MET A 117 1.74 2.49 4.31
CA MET A 117 0.87 3.14 5.27
C MET A 117 -0.27 2.21 5.67
N THR A 118 -0.89 2.49 6.81
CA THR A 118 -2.07 1.75 7.23
C THR A 118 -3.30 2.17 6.43
N PRO A 119 -4.27 1.27 6.21
CA PRO A 119 -5.40 1.53 5.33
C PRO A 119 -6.48 2.44 5.97
N ASP A 120 -6.20 3.06 7.12
CA ASP A 120 -7.18 3.77 7.96
C ASP A 120 -7.94 4.86 7.19
N ILE A 121 -7.27 5.55 6.26
CA ILE A 121 -7.84 6.62 5.43
C ILE A 121 -7.90 6.26 3.94
N GLY A 122 -7.55 5.03 3.57
CA GLY A 122 -7.61 4.55 2.18
C GLY A 122 -6.69 5.28 1.17
N GLN A 123 -5.68 6.03 1.62
CA GLN A 123 -4.86 6.89 0.75
C GLN A 123 -3.71 6.19 0.04
N GLY A 124 -3.29 5.00 0.48
CA GLY A 124 -2.08 4.33 -0.06
C GLY A 124 -2.14 4.11 -1.57
N GLY A 125 -3.28 3.62 -2.07
CA GLY A 125 -3.48 3.42 -3.52
C GLY A 125 -3.43 4.72 -4.31
N CYS A 126 -4.12 5.77 -3.84
CA CYS A 126 -4.11 7.09 -4.48
C CYS A 126 -2.70 7.70 -4.49
N ALA A 127 -1.96 7.60 -3.38
CA ALA A 127 -0.59 8.10 -3.29
C ALA A 127 0.36 7.36 -4.26
N ALA A 128 0.18 6.04 -4.44
CA ALA A 128 0.93 5.26 -5.41
C ALA A 128 0.59 5.64 -6.87
N LEU A 129 -0.66 5.98 -7.17
CA LEU A 129 -1.05 6.48 -8.49
C LEU A 129 -0.45 7.86 -8.77
N GLU A 130 -0.47 8.76 -7.78
CA GLU A 130 0.21 10.05 -7.89
C GLU A 130 1.71 9.89 -8.17
N ASP A 131 2.37 8.92 -7.51
CA ASP A 131 3.77 8.60 -7.82
C ASP A 131 3.96 8.19 -9.27
N GLY A 132 3.09 7.32 -9.79
CA GLY A 132 3.15 6.86 -11.17
C GLY A 132 3.04 8.01 -12.17
N VAL A 133 2.10 8.94 -11.95
CA VAL A 133 1.91 10.12 -12.79
C VAL A 133 3.13 11.04 -12.75
N VAL A 134 3.64 11.35 -11.55
CA VAL A 134 4.81 12.24 -11.40
C VAL A 134 6.06 11.58 -12.01
N LEU A 135 6.30 10.32 -11.70
CA LEU A 135 7.45 9.56 -12.22
C LEU A 135 7.42 9.49 -13.75
N GLY A 136 6.27 9.14 -14.34
CA GLY A 136 6.08 9.09 -15.79
C GLY A 136 6.37 10.44 -16.45
N ARG A 137 5.87 11.54 -15.87
CA ARG A 137 6.16 12.90 -16.35
C ARG A 137 7.65 13.23 -16.30
N ARG A 138 8.32 12.94 -15.18
CA ARG A 138 9.76 13.23 -15.02
C ARG A 138 10.63 12.42 -15.97
N LEU A 139 10.29 11.14 -16.19
CA LEU A 139 10.99 10.28 -17.14
C LEU A 139 10.76 10.74 -18.59
N ALA A 140 9.53 11.08 -18.97
CA ALA A 140 9.24 11.61 -20.29
C ALA A 140 10.06 12.88 -20.61
N GLU A 141 10.19 13.79 -19.64
CA GLU A 141 11.04 14.99 -19.77
C GLU A 141 12.53 14.64 -19.94
N ALA A 142 13.03 13.66 -19.19
CA ALA A 142 14.43 13.20 -19.28
C ALA A 142 14.75 12.55 -20.65
N LEU A 143 13.78 11.82 -21.22
CA LEU A 143 13.92 11.07 -22.47
C LEU A 143 13.63 11.90 -23.73
N LYS A 144 12.95 13.04 -23.63
CA LYS A 144 12.57 13.88 -24.79
C LYS A 144 13.76 14.44 -25.58
N LYS A 145 14.93 14.60 -24.95
CA LYS A 145 16.12 15.17 -25.60
C LYS A 145 16.84 14.11 -26.43
N GLN A 146 16.78 14.25 -27.76
CA GLN A 146 17.71 13.57 -28.65
C GLN A 146 19.05 14.31 -28.65
N VAL A 147 20.13 13.60 -28.30
CA VAL A 147 21.49 14.14 -28.35
C VAL A 147 22.20 13.50 -29.54
N ILE A 148 22.74 14.34 -30.44
CA ILE A 148 23.58 13.93 -31.56
C ILE A 148 25.04 14.02 -31.07
N VAL A 149 25.50 12.97 -30.41
CA VAL A 149 26.89 12.78 -29.94
C VAL A 149 27.29 11.31 -30.13
N ALA A 150 28.58 10.97 -29.97
CA ALA A 150 29.05 9.59 -30.01
C ALA A 150 28.31 8.71 -28.98
N ASN A 151 28.11 7.42 -29.30
CA ASN A 151 27.25 6.53 -28.50
C ASN A 151 27.63 6.49 -27.01
N GLU A 152 28.92 6.46 -26.65
CA GLU A 152 29.35 6.42 -25.24
C GLU A 152 29.05 7.71 -24.47
N GLU A 153 29.16 8.87 -25.12
CA GLU A 153 28.80 10.16 -24.52
C GLU A 153 27.28 10.32 -24.41
N LYS A 154 26.57 9.78 -25.40
CA LYS A 154 25.11 9.76 -25.43
C LYS A 154 24.54 8.99 -24.24
N ASP A 155 25.09 7.81 -23.95
CA ASP A 155 24.67 6.96 -22.83
C ASP A 155 24.95 7.62 -21.47
N LYS A 156 26.13 8.24 -21.31
CA LYS A 156 26.47 8.98 -20.09
C LYS A 156 25.55 10.18 -19.86
N GLU A 157 25.22 10.91 -20.92
CA GLU A 157 24.34 12.07 -20.84
C GLU A 157 22.89 11.64 -20.59
N GLU A 158 22.43 10.56 -21.21
CA GLU A 158 21.12 9.96 -20.91
C GLU A 158 21.02 9.49 -19.45
N PHE A 159 22.06 8.82 -18.95
CA PHE A 159 22.12 8.40 -17.56
C PHE A 159 21.94 9.59 -16.61
N LYS A 160 22.66 10.69 -16.83
CA LYS A 160 22.54 11.91 -16.01
C LYS A 160 21.14 12.52 -16.08
N ARG A 161 20.52 12.57 -17.26
CA ARG A 161 19.17 13.11 -17.44
C ARG A 161 18.15 12.30 -16.65
N ILE A 162 18.23 10.97 -16.71
CA ILE A 162 17.34 10.08 -15.95
C ILE A 162 17.57 10.27 -14.45
N GLU A 163 18.82 10.31 -13.98
CA GLU A 163 19.14 10.53 -12.58
C GLU A 163 18.54 11.85 -12.06
N ILE A 164 18.65 12.94 -12.83
CA ILE A 164 18.03 14.24 -12.50
C ILE A 164 16.50 14.12 -12.48
N GLY A 165 15.91 13.43 -13.45
CA GLY A 165 14.48 13.15 -13.50
C GLY A 165 13.97 12.43 -12.25
N LEU A 166 14.69 11.40 -11.79
CA LEU A 166 14.35 10.65 -10.58
C LEU A 166 14.53 11.48 -9.30
N LYS A 167 15.56 12.33 -9.22
CA LYS A 167 15.72 13.29 -8.11
C LYS A 167 14.58 14.30 -8.05
N ASN A 168 14.08 14.76 -9.20
CA ASN A 168 12.94 15.65 -9.29
C ASN A 168 11.62 14.96 -8.91
N TYR A 169 11.47 13.68 -9.25
CA TYR A 169 10.36 12.86 -8.74
C TYR A 169 10.43 12.78 -7.20
N ALA A 170 11.61 12.44 -6.66
CA ALA A 170 11.82 12.32 -5.23
C ALA A 170 11.49 13.61 -4.47
N SER A 171 11.95 14.76 -4.96
CA SER A 171 11.70 16.05 -4.32
C SER A 171 10.22 16.43 -4.28
N GLN A 172 9.48 16.17 -5.36
CA GLN A 172 8.04 16.45 -5.41
C GLN A 172 7.23 15.53 -4.49
N ARG A 173 7.63 14.25 -4.37
CA ARG A 173 6.89 13.26 -3.59
C ARG A 173 7.22 13.25 -2.10
N ARG A 174 8.38 13.77 -1.69
CA ARG A 174 8.89 13.74 -0.31
C ARG A 174 7.88 14.20 0.75
N TRP A 175 7.13 15.27 0.48
CA TRP A 175 6.20 15.88 1.45
C TRP A 175 4.75 15.38 1.34
N ARG A 176 4.44 14.57 0.32
CA ARG A 176 3.07 14.12 0.00
C ARG A 176 2.86 12.62 0.25
N SER A 177 3.94 11.91 0.51
CA SER A 177 4.01 10.45 0.58
C SER A 177 3.74 9.87 1.99
N PHE A 178 2.95 10.52 2.84
CA PHE A 178 2.60 10.00 4.17
C PHE A 178 1.17 10.37 4.56
#